data_AF-A0A8K0SGI0-F1
#
_entry.id   AF-A0A8K0SGI0-F1
#
_cell.length_a   1.000
_cell.length_b   1.000
_cell.length_c   1.000
_cell.angle_alpha   90.00
_cell.angle_beta   90.00
_cell.angle_gamma   90.00
#
_symmetry.space_group_name_H-M   'P 1'
#
loop_
_entity.id
_entity.type
_entity.pdbx_description
1 polymer ?
#
loop_
_entity_poly.entity_id
_entity_poly.type
_entity_poly.pdbx_seq_one_letter_code
_entity_poly.pdbx_strand_id
1 'polypeptide(L)'
;MDTASVTQRKAPSSPTLIDFEIRAAGGTTTAFDTMPHEIQMRKKPISVEKRIIELTQENGRLRREIEYYKTLVNEVLHPVVELLEFHANGLYSAVQKYNSVIQQENSQWKAHD
;
A
#
# COMPACT_ATOMS: atom_id res chain seq x y z
N MET A 1 22.74 27.56 8.96
CA MET A 1 21.66 26.66 9.41
C MET A 1 20.51 27.55 9.78
N ASP A 2 19.53 27.73 8.89
CA ASP A 2 18.27 28.40 9.22
C ASP A 2 17.14 27.51 8.73
N THR A 3 16.32 27.09 9.69
CA THR A 3 15.24 26.12 9.55
C THR A 3 14.08 26.73 8.76
N ALA A 4 13.93 26.31 7.50
CA ALA A 4 12.72 26.56 6.74
C ALA A 4 11.54 25.92 7.46
N SER A 5 10.65 26.77 7.99
CA SER A 5 9.40 26.33 8.62
C SER A 5 8.57 25.57 7.60
N VAL A 6 8.38 24.28 7.86
CA VAL A 6 7.47 23.42 7.11
C VAL A 6 6.07 24.00 7.25
N THR A 7 5.56 24.65 6.20
CA THR A 7 4.17 25.09 6.13
C THR A 7 3.28 23.86 6.11
N GLN A 8 2.87 23.39 7.30
CA GLN A 8 1.82 22.39 7.45
C GLN A 8 0.59 22.92 6.70
N ARG A 9 0.24 22.25 5.59
CA ARG A 9 -1.01 22.52 4.87
C ARG A 9 -2.16 22.11 5.80
N LYS A 10 -2.70 23.08 6.54
CA LYS A 10 -3.88 22.91 7.37
C LYS A 10 -5.01 22.38 6.49
N ALA A 11 -5.65 21.29 6.90
CA ALA A 11 -6.83 20.78 6.21
C ALA A 11 -7.90 21.88 6.12
N PRO A 12 -8.65 21.98 5.02
CA PRO A 12 -9.67 23.03 4.87
C PRO A 12 -10.69 22.93 6.00
N SER A 13 -10.88 24.02 6.74
CA SER A 13 -11.85 24.08 7.83
C SER A 13 -13.26 24.00 7.27
N SER A 14 -14.11 23.18 7.89
CA SER A 14 -15.55 23.16 7.59
C SER A 14 -16.17 24.55 7.83
N PRO A 15 -17.13 24.98 7.01
CA PRO A 15 -17.84 26.25 7.22
C PRO A 15 -18.45 26.34 8.62
N THR A 16 -18.32 27.51 9.23
CA THR A 16 -18.89 27.87 10.53
C THR A 16 -20.12 28.77 10.36
N LEU A 17 -20.88 29.04 11.44
CA LEU A 17 -22.08 29.89 11.39
C LEU A 17 -21.82 31.26 10.74
N ILE A 18 -20.66 31.86 10.99
CA ILE A 18 -20.26 33.14 10.40
C ILE A 18 -20.13 33.02 8.88
N ASP A 19 -19.57 31.91 8.38
CA ASP A 19 -19.47 31.67 6.95
C ASP A 19 -20.87 31.64 6.30
N PHE A 20 -21.84 30.96 6.94
CA PHE A 20 -23.22 30.90 6.45
C PHE A 20 -23.90 32.27 6.43
N GLU A 21 -23.67 33.11 7.43
CA GLU A 21 -24.19 34.49 7.46
C GLU A 21 -23.60 35.34 6.33
N ILE A 22 -22.29 35.25 6.11
CA ILE A 22 -21.62 35.94 4.99
C ILE A 22 -22.20 35.47 3.65
N ARG A 23 -22.47 34.16 3.50
CA ARG A 23 -23.09 33.60 2.28
C ARG A 23 -24.54 34.06 2.11
N ALA A 24 -25.31 34.16 3.19
CA ALA A 24 -26.68 34.69 3.16
C ALA A 24 -26.74 36.17 2.77
N ALA A 25 -25.70 36.95 3.10
CA ALA A 25 -25.53 38.33 2.66
C ALA A 25 -24.97 38.47 1.24
N GLY A 26 -24.74 37.36 0.52
CA GLY A 26 -24.23 37.33 -0.85
C GLY A 26 -22.70 37.33 -1.00
N GLY A 27 -21.96 37.20 0.10
CA GLY A 27 -20.51 37.03 0.09
C GLY A 27 -20.06 35.57 -0.09
N THR A 28 -18.75 35.35 -0.22
CA THR A 28 -18.14 34.01 -0.12
C THR A 28 -17.01 34.03 0.87
N THR A 29 -16.70 32.87 1.45
CA THR A 29 -15.59 32.69 2.37
C THR A 29 -14.66 31.59 1.90
N THR A 30 -13.41 31.63 2.37
CA THR A 30 -12.39 30.62 2.06
C THR A 30 -12.79 29.21 2.51
N ALA A 31 -13.63 29.09 3.55
CA ALA A 31 -14.19 27.82 3.99
C ALA A 31 -15.12 27.21 2.93
N PHE A 32 -15.93 28.03 2.24
CA PHE A 32 -16.73 27.55 1.10
C PHE A 32 -15.91 27.31 -0.15
N ASP A 33 -14.99 28.21 -0.49
CA ASP A 33 -14.13 28.09 -1.67
C ASP A 33 -13.26 26.83 -1.68
N THR A 34 -12.97 26.28 -0.50
CA THR A 34 -12.18 25.06 -0.33
C THR A 34 -13.02 23.79 -0.20
N MET A 35 -14.35 23.90 -0.29
CA MET A 35 -15.23 22.73 -0.25
C MET A 35 -15.01 21.85 -1.50
N PRO A 36 -14.97 20.51 -1.35
CA PRO A 36 -14.72 19.60 -2.48
C PRO A 36 -15.69 19.78 -3.66
N HIS A 37 -16.96 20.13 -3.40
CA HIS A 37 -17.96 20.36 -4.43
C HIS A 37 -17.75 21.71 -5.16
N GLU A 38 -17.42 22.79 -4.44
CA GLU A 38 -17.10 24.11 -5.04
C GLU A 38 -15.82 24.02 -5.88
N ILE A 39 -14.80 23.30 -5.39
CA ILE A 39 -13.57 23.02 -6.14
C ILE A 39 -13.88 22.23 -7.43
N GLN A 40 -14.77 21.24 -7.36
CA GLN A 40 -15.17 20.46 -8.54
C GLN A 40 -16.00 21.30 -9.53
N MET A 41 -16.89 22.16 -9.05
CA MET A 41 -17.66 23.08 -9.90
C MET A 41 -16.77 24.11 -10.59
N ARG A 42 -15.67 24.54 -9.96
CA ARG A 42 -14.66 25.43 -10.57
C ARG A 42 -13.74 24.74 -11.58
N LYS A 43 -13.62 23.41 -11.54
CA LYS A 43 -12.86 22.67 -12.55
C LYS A 43 -13.65 22.68 -13.86
N LYS A 44 -13.03 23.13 -14.94
CA LYS A 44 -13.63 23.06 -16.28
C LYS A 44 -14.01 21.60 -16.56
N PRO A 45 -15.28 21.31 -16.94
CA PRO A 45 -15.65 19.97 -17.31
C PRO A 45 -14.79 19.52 -18.48
N ILE A 46 -14.10 18.40 -18.30
CA ILE A 46 -13.37 17.73 -19.38
C ILE A 46 -14.42 17.23 -20.38
N SER A 47 -14.21 17.44 -21.68
CA SER A 47 -15.12 16.90 -22.68
C SER A 47 -15.19 15.38 -22.55
N VAL A 48 -16.37 14.81 -22.79
CA VAL A 48 -16.57 13.35 -22.70
C VAL A 48 -15.54 12.60 -23.54
N GLU A 49 -15.22 13.12 -24.73
CA GLU A 49 -14.20 12.57 -25.63
C GLU A 49 -12.80 12.54 -25.01
N LYS A 50 -12.37 13.65 -24.37
CA LYS A 50 -11.08 13.68 -23.67
C LYS A 50 -11.08 12.72 -22.48
N ARG A 51 -12.20 12.58 -21.78
CA ARG A 51 -12.33 11.62 -20.67
C ARG A 51 -12.24 10.17 -21.15
N ILE A 52 -12.81 9.85 -22.32
CA ILE A 52 -12.71 8.51 -22.93
C ILE A 52 -11.24 8.18 -23.27
N ILE A 53 -10.50 9.13 -23.84
CA ILE A 53 -9.07 8.94 -24.17
C ILE A 53 -8.26 8.66 -22.90
N GLU A 54 -8.43 9.48 -21.85
CA GLU A 54 -7.75 9.29 -20.57
C GLU A 54 -8.03 7.90 -19.96
N LEU A 55 -9.30 7.51 -19.90
CA LEU A 55 -9.70 6.22 -19.34
C LEU A 55 -9.19 5.05 -20.18
N THR A 56 -9.11 5.19 -21.50
CA THR A 56 -8.57 4.14 -22.39
C THR A 56 -7.08 3.93 -22.13
N GLN A 57 -6.32 5.03 -21.98
CA GLN A 57 -4.90 4.97 -21.66
C GLN A 57 -4.67 4.36 -20.27
N GLU A 58 -5.46 4.79 -19.28
CA GLU A 58 -5.39 4.26 -17.91
C GLU A 58 -5.73 2.77 -17.88
N ASN A 59 -6.77 2.34 -18.58
CA ASN A 59 -7.13 0.93 -18.70
C ASN A 59 -5.99 0.10 -19.32
N GLY A 60 -5.37 0.61 -20.38
CA GLY A 60 -4.21 -0.03 -21.01
C GLY A 60 -2.97 -0.10 -20.10
N ARG A 61 -2.77 0.92 -19.24
CA ARG A 61 -1.72 0.89 -18.21
C ARG A 61 -2.01 -0.18 -17.16
N LEU A 62 -3.23 -0.20 -16.63
CA LEU A 62 -3.66 -1.14 -15.60
C LEU A 62 -3.59 -2.59 -16.07
N ARG A 63 -3.96 -2.88 -17.33
CA ARG A 63 -3.83 -4.23 -17.91
C ARG A 63 -2.38 -4.71 -17.95
N ARG A 64 -1.44 -3.83 -18.34
CA ARG A 64 -0.01 -4.17 -18.35
C ARG A 64 0.54 -4.39 -16.94
N GLU A 65 0.08 -3.58 -15.99
CA GLU A 65 0.45 -3.72 -14.58
C GLU A 65 -0.05 -5.05 -13.98
N ILE A 66 -1.30 -5.44 -14.29
CA ILE A 66 -1.84 -6.75 -13.91
C ILE A 66 -1.00 -7.89 -14.49
N GLU A 67 -0.64 -7.80 -15.78
CA GLU A 67 0.14 -8.86 -16.42
C GLU A 67 1.54 -8.97 -15.83
N TYR A 68 2.21 -7.83 -15.59
CA TYR A 68 3.50 -7.81 -14.90
C TYR A 68 3.45 -8.50 -13.53
N TYR A 69 2.45 -8.20 -12.70
CA TYR A 69 2.34 -8.82 -11.38
C TYR A 69 2.01 -10.31 -11.45
N LYS A 70 1.22 -10.75 -12.45
CA LYS A 70 0.98 -12.18 -12.68
C LYS A 70 2.27 -12.91 -13.02
N THR A 71 3.06 -12.36 -13.94
CA THR A 71 4.38 -12.91 -14.30
C THR A 71 5.29 -12.96 -13.08
N LEU A 72 5.38 -11.86 -12.31
CA LEU A 72 6.23 -11.81 -11.12
C LEU A 72 5.85 -12.90 -10.10
N VAL A 73 4.54 -13.06 -9.83
CA VAL A 73 4.08 -14.07 -8.87
C VAL A 73 4.37 -15.48 -9.39
N ASN A 74 3.97 -15.78 -10.62
CA ASN A 74 3.98 -17.14 -11.14
C ASN A 74 5.38 -17.62 -11.54
N GLU A 75 6.19 -16.75 -12.13
CA GLU A 75 7.49 -17.15 -12.69
C GLU A 75 8.65 -16.93 -11.73
N VAL A 76 8.49 -16.05 -10.73
CA VAL A 76 9.59 -15.69 -9.82
C VAL A 76 9.25 -16.07 -8.39
N LEU A 77 8.15 -15.55 -7.83
CA LEU A 77 7.89 -15.71 -6.40
C LEU A 77 7.49 -17.14 -6.03
N HIS A 78 6.61 -17.77 -6.82
CA HIS A 78 6.14 -19.13 -6.52
C HIS A 78 7.29 -20.15 -6.51
N PRO A 79 8.17 -20.22 -7.53
CA PRO A 79 9.30 -21.15 -7.52
C PRO A 79 10.30 -20.89 -6.38
N VAL A 80 10.52 -19.61 -6.03
CA VAL A 80 11.43 -19.25 -4.92
C VAL A 80 10.86 -19.71 -3.59
N VAL A 81 9.55 -19.57 -3.37
CA VAL A 81 8.90 -20.05 -2.13
C VAL A 81 8.99 -21.57 -2.02
N GLU A 82 8.70 -22.30 -3.09
CA GLU A 82 8.82 -23.77 -3.11
C GLU A 82 10.26 -24.22 -2.80
N LEU A 83 11.26 -23.54 -3.37
CA LEU A 83 12.66 -23.84 -3.12
C LEU A 83 13.05 -23.56 -1.66
N LEU A 84 12.56 -22.44 -1.10
CA LEU A 84 12.78 -22.10 0.30
C LEU A 84 12.17 -23.14 1.24
N GLU A 85 10.94 -23.59 0.98
CA GLU A 85 10.29 -24.65 1.75
C GLU A 85 11.06 -25.96 1.68
N PHE A 86 11.52 -26.35 0.48
CA PHE A 86 12.36 -27.53 0.30
C PHE A 86 13.62 -27.47 1.17
N HIS A 87 14.34 -26.34 1.13
CA HIS A 87 15.56 -26.17 1.92
C HIS A 87 15.28 -26.11 3.43
N ALA A 88 14.23 -25.43 3.87
CA ALA A 88 13.84 -25.36 5.27
C ALA A 88 13.51 -26.75 5.82
N ASN A 89 12.75 -27.55 5.07
CA ASN A 89 12.41 -28.92 5.45
C ASN A 89 13.65 -29.83 5.48
N GLY A 90 14.57 -29.67 4.52
CA GLY A 90 15.84 -30.41 4.50
C GLY A 90 16.70 -30.11 5.74
N LEU A 91 16.86 -28.83 6.09
CA LEU A 91 17.59 -28.40 7.28
C LEU A 91 16.93 -28.90 8.56
N TYR A 92 15.61 -28.77 8.68
CA TYR A 92 14.86 -29.26 9.82
C TYR A 92 15.07 -30.76 10.04
N SER A 93 14.95 -31.55 8.97
CA SER A 93 15.16 -32.99 8.99
C SER A 93 16.58 -33.37 9.41
N ALA A 94 17.59 -32.63 8.92
CA ALA A 94 18.98 -32.85 9.30
C ALA A 94 19.20 -32.59 10.80
N VAL A 95 18.70 -31.47 11.32
CA VAL A 95 18.80 -31.13 12.76
C VAL A 95 18.09 -32.18 13.62
N GLN A 96 16.90 -32.63 13.22
CA GLN A 96 16.19 -33.69 13.94
C GLN A 96 16.99 -34.98 13.99
N LYS A 97 17.63 -35.38 12.89
CA LYS A 97 18.47 -36.59 12.83
C LYS A 97 19.66 -36.49 13.79
N TYR A 98 20.34 -35.35 13.84
CA TYR A 98 21.46 -35.18 14.78
C TYR A 98 20.98 -35.17 16.23
N ASN A 99 19.88 -34.49 16.52
CA ASN A 99 19.30 -34.45 17.86
C ASN A 99 18.89 -35.85 18.35
N SER A 100 18.33 -36.71 17.49
CA SER A 100 17.97 -38.08 17.87
C SER A 100 19.19 -38.93 18.19
N VAL A 101 20.27 -38.83 17.39
CA VAL A 101 21.54 -39.51 17.65
C VAL A 101 22.13 -39.06 18.99
N ILE A 102 22.19 -37.75 19.24
CA ILE A 102 22.68 -37.20 20.51
C ILE A 102 21.85 -37.71 21.69
N GLN A 103 20.51 -37.75 21.56
CA GLN A 103 19.64 -38.27 22.60
C GLN A 103 19.87 -39.76 22.87
N GLN A 104 20.08 -40.56 21.83
CA GLN A 104 20.39 -41.98 21.97
C GLN A 104 21.71 -42.19 22.70
N GLU A 105 22.79 -41.53 22.26
CA GLU A 105 24.11 -41.60 22.90
C GLU A 105 24.04 -41.17 24.37
N ASN A 106 23.39 -40.04 24.66
CA ASN A 106 23.19 -39.56 26.02
C ASN A 106 22.41 -40.55 26.90
N SER A 107 21.47 -41.29 26.31
CA SER A 107 20.69 -42.30 27.03
C SER A 107 21.52 -43.56 27.32
N GLN A 108 22.38 -43.97 26.38
CA GLN A 108 23.29 -45.10 26.57
C GLN A 108 24.33 -44.81 27.65
N TRP A 109 24.93 -43.61 27.63
CA TRP A 109 25.87 -43.18 28.67
C TRP A 109 25.25 -43.21 30.06
N LYS A 110 24.05 -42.63 30.23
CA LYS A 110 23.33 -42.65 31.51
C LYS A 110 22.95 -44.05 32.01
N ALA A 111 22.89 -45.04 31.13
CA ALA A 111 22.58 -46.42 31.50
C ALA A 111 23.83 -47.20 31.95
N HIS A 112 25.03 -46.61 31.85
CA HIS A 112 26.30 -47.21 32.25
C HIS A 112 26.93 -46.55 33.48
N ASP A 113 26.33 -45.47 33.98
CA ASP A 113 26.59 -44.84 35.28
C ASP A 113 25.60 -45.36 36.34
#